data_AF-A0A8J8KXR2-F1
#
_entry.id   AF-A0A8J8KXR2-F1
#
_cell.length_a   1.000
_cell.length_b   1.000
_cell.length_c   1.000
_cell.angle_alpha   90.00
_cell.angle_beta   90.00
_cell.angle_gamma   90.00
#
_symmetry.space_group_name_H-M   'P 1'
#
loop_
_entity.id
_entity.type
_entity.pdbx_description
1 polymer ?
#
loop_
_entity_poly.entity_id
_entity_poly.type
_entity_poly.pdbx_seq_one_letter_code
_entity_poly.pdbx_strand_id
1 'polypeptide(L)'
;MADGSWDNGGHGAPVKAGMPLWGKIALGCGIVFLVGLVTCFGAGAFLVNKFNKDPDGFAKKVVGMGMEKFRPDWEEFRTVVEQLRSPEGCQALYAANPALAKTWPTQAAFLEASSRWHKEVTSAPELTPDLMTKHGLRISYEGSRRVSIGWSPQSGRAVYVTFEGVRKPGDGAPRQVVELDVR
;
A
#
# COMPACT_ATOMS: atom_id res chain seq x y z
N MET A 1 14.83 9.19 94.09
CA MET A 1 15.60 8.33 93.16
C MET A 1 14.70 8.02 91.97
N ALA A 2 15.21 8.28 90.76
CA ALA A 2 14.72 7.89 89.43
C ALA A 2 13.66 8.79 88.76
N ASP A 3 14.03 10.06 88.54
CA ASP A 3 14.25 10.66 87.22
C ASP A 3 14.21 9.67 86.03
N GLY A 4 13.04 9.57 85.37
CA GLY A 4 12.85 8.87 84.10
C GLY A 4 13.22 9.77 82.93
N SER A 5 14.50 9.75 82.54
CA SER A 5 15.02 10.39 81.34
C SER A 5 14.36 9.81 80.08
N TRP A 6 13.52 10.59 79.40
CA TRP A 6 13.16 10.36 78.00
C TRP A 6 14.25 10.92 77.08
N ASP A 7 15.49 10.53 77.35
CA ASP A 7 16.60 10.69 76.41
C ASP A 7 16.78 9.37 75.68
N ASN A 8 16.15 9.25 74.52
CA ASN A 8 16.55 8.32 73.48
C ASN A 8 17.07 9.15 72.29
N GLY A 9 18.15 9.88 72.55
CA GLY A 9 19.11 10.24 71.53
C GLY A 9 19.54 9.00 70.74
N GLY A 10 19.17 9.00 69.47
CA GLY A 10 20.01 8.52 68.39
C GLY A 10 20.26 7.02 68.30
N HIS A 11 19.36 6.31 67.62
CA HIS A 11 19.76 5.30 66.64
C HIS A 11 18.95 5.56 65.37
N GLY A 12 19.64 6.02 64.33
CA GLY A 12 19.05 6.48 63.08
C GLY A 12 18.10 5.44 62.50
N ALA A 13 16.87 5.87 62.22
CA ALA A 13 16.06 5.15 61.26
C ALA A 13 16.91 5.00 59.99
N PRO A 14 17.11 3.79 59.44
CA PRO A 14 17.80 3.66 58.18
C PRO A 14 16.94 4.42 57.17
N VAL A 15 17.40 5.60 56.76
CA VAL A 15 16.89 6.24 55.56
C VAL A 15 17.23 5.25 54.46
N LYS A 16 16.30 4.36 54.12
CA LYS A 16 16.44 3.50 52.94
C LYS A 16 16.75 4.48 51.84
N ALA A 17 17.98 4.44 51.33
CA ALA A 17 18.45 5.31 50.29
C ALA A 17 17.49 5.13 49.11
N GLY A 18 16.52 6.04 49.00
CA GLY A 18 15.50 5.99 47.98
C GLY A 18 16.24 6.16 46.66
N MET A 19 16.21 5.12 45.83
CA MET A 19 16.89 5.11 44.54
C MET A 19 16.57 6.42 43.80
N PRO A 20 17.58 7.16 43.32
CA PRO A 20 17.39 8.49 42.75
C PRO A 20 16.39 8.44 41.60
N LEU A 21 15.63 9.51 41.40
CA LEU A 21 14.57 9.61 40.38
C LEU A 21 15.07 9.15 38.99
N TRP A 22 16.32 9.52 38.64
CA TRP A 22 17.00 9.09 37.42
C TRP A 22 17.28 7.58 37.36
N GLY A 23 17.57 6.92 38.49
CA GLY A 23 17.72 5.47 38.56
C GLY A 23 16.42 4.74 38.24
N LYS A 24 15.27 5.27 38.68
CA LYS A 24 13.95 4.71 38.34
C LYS A 24 13.60 4.91 36.86
N ILE A 25 13.93 6.08 36.30
CA ILE A 25 13.72 6.39 34.87
C ILE A 25 14.64 5.53 33.98
N ALA A 26 15.91 5.38 34.34
CA ALA A 26 16.85 4.53 33.60
C ALA A 26 16.45 3.05 33.67
N LEU A 27 15.98 2.57 34.82
CA LEU A 27 15.45 1.21 34.97
C LEU A 27 14.20 1.02 34.10
N GLY A 28 13.27 1.99 34.10
CA GLY A 28 12.05 1.95 33.28
C GLY A 28 12.34 1.98 31.77
N CYS A 29 13.18 2.91 31.30
CA CYS A 29 13.60 2.99 29.90
C CYS A 29 14.40 1.75 29.47
N GLY A 30 15.25 1.21 30.35
CA GLY A 30 15.99 -0.03 30.08
C GLY A 30 15.08 -1.24 29.90
N ILE A 31 14.03 -1.37 30.72
CA ILE A 31 13.04 -2.45 30.59
C ILE A 31 12.22 -2.27 29.31
N VAL A 32 11.74 -1.06 29.00
CA VAL A 32 10.99 -0.79 27.76
C VAL A 32 11.84 -1.07 26.52
N PHE A 33 13.12 -0.70 26.55
CA PHE A 33 14.06 -0.98 25.47
C PHE A 33 14.32 -2.49 25.31
N LEU A 34 14.48 -3.23 26.41
CA LEU A 34 14.62 -4.69 26.40
C LEU A 34 13.37 -5.39 25.88
N VAL A 35 12.18 -4.98 26.34
CA VAL A 35 10.91 -5.50 25.83
C VAL A 35 10.75 -5.17 24.34
N GLY A 36 11.11 -3.96 23.91
CA GLY A 36 11.12 -3.57 22.51
C GLY A 36 12.05 -4.46 21.67
N LEU A 37 13.29 -4.67 22.13
CA LEU A 37 14.24 -5.55 21.44
C LEU A 37 13.75 -7.00 21.39
N VAL A 38 13.31 -7.58 22.51
CA VAL A 38 12.82 -8.96 22.56
C VAL A 38 11.58 -9.13 21.68
N THR A 39 10.70 -8.14 21.63
CA THR A 39 9.51 -8.18 20.78
C THR A 39 9.89 -8.05 19.30
N CYS A 40 10.79 -7.15 18.94
CA CYS A 40 11.27 -7.00 17.56
C CYS A 40 12.03 -8.23 17.07
N PHE A 41 12.97 -8.76 17.86
CA PHE A 41 13.73 -9.96 17.51
C PHE A 41 12.87 -11.22 17.57
N GLY A 42 11.99 -11.36 18.56
CA GLY A 42 11.06 -12.48 18.69
C GLY A 42 10.04 -12.52 17.56
N ALA A 43 9.46 -11.36 17.18
CA ALA A 43 8.57 -11.26 16.02
C ALA A 43 9.31 -11.55 14.71
N GLY A 44 10.54 -11.03 14.56
CA GLY A 44 11.40 -11.32 13.40
C GLY A 44 11.73 -12.81 13.27
N ALA A 45 12.17 -13.46 14.36
CA ALA A 45 12.47 -14.89 14.38
C ALA A 45 11.22 -15.75 14.15
N PHE A 46 10.07 -15.34 14.71
CA PHE A 46 8.80 -16.01 14.47
C PHE A 46 8.36 -15.89 13.00
N LEU A 47 8.50 -14.71 12.38
CA LEU A 47 8.21 -14.50 10.97
C LEU A 47 9.16 -15.30 10.06
N VAL A 48 10.46 -15.32 10.34
CA VAL A 48 11.45 -16.12 9.60
C VAL A 48 11.16 -17.61 9.75
N ASN A 49 10.88 -18.09 10.96
CA ASN A 49 10.54 -19.49 11.19
C ASN A 49 9.22 -19.89 10.52
N LYS A 50 8.22 -18.99 10.52
CA LYS A 50 6.93 -19.21 9.86
C LYS A 50 7.08 -19.20 8.33
N PHE A 51 7.91 -18.31 7.78
CA PHE A 51 8.24 -18.29 6.35
C PHE A 51 8.99 -19.55 5.91
N ASN A 52 9.97 -20.00 6.70
CA ASN A 52 10.72 -21.23 6.40
C ASN A 52 9.85 -22.50 6.49
N LYS A 53 8.81 -22.50 7.33
CA LYS A 53 7.90 -23.64 7.51
C LYS A 53 6.79 -23.71 6.45
N ASP A 54 6.33 -22.57 5.95
CA ASP A 54 5.24 -22.49 4.97
C ASP A 54 5.39 -21.26 4.07
N PRO A 55 6.37 -21.26 3.15
CA PRO A 55 6.64 -20.12 2.27
C PRO A 55 5.45 -19.88 1.31
N ASP A 56 4.82 -20.95 0.82
CA ASP A 56 3.69 -20.87 -0.10
C ASP A 56 2.43 -20.34 0.57
N GLY A 57 2.12 -20.77 1.81
CA GLY A 57 0.99 -20.28 2.58
C GLY A 57 1.16 -18.82 3.01
N PHE A 58 2.38 -18.41 3.36
CA PHE A 58 2.67 -17.01 3.64
C PHE A 58 2.56 -16.14 2.38
N ALA A 59 3.15 -16.57 1.26
CA ALA A 59 3.04 -15.87 -0.02
C ALA A 59 1.58 -15.72 -0.45
N LYS A 60 0.77 -16.79 -0.37
CA LYS A 60 -0.68 -16.72 -0.66
C LYS A 60 -1.41 -15.73 0.25
N LYS A 61 -1.05 -15.65 1.53
CA LYS A 61 -1.69 -14.72 2.47
C LYS A 61 -1.31 -13.27 2.20
N VAL A 62 -0.04 -12.99 1.90
CA VAL A 62 0.42 -11.64 1.53
C VAL A 62 -0.15 -11.23 0.18
N VAL A 63 -0.14 -12.13 -0.81
CA VAL A 63 -0.73 -11.89 -2.14
C VAL A 63 -2.23 -11.68 -2.01
N GLY A 64 -2.95 -12.49 -1.22
CA GLY A 64 -4.39 -12.33 -0.99
C GLY A 64 -4.74 -10.98 -0.37
N MET A 65 -4.02 -10.57 0.68
CA MET A 65 -4.22 -9.26 1.32
C MET A 65 -3.88 -8.10 0.38
N GLY A 66 -2.82 -8.21 -0.42
CA GLY A 66 -2.50 -7.23 -1.45
C GLY A 66 -3.59 -7.18 -2.53
N MET A 67 -4.05 -8.34 -3.00
CA MET A 67 -5.02 -8.47 -4.08
C MET A 67 -6.36 -7.82 -3.72
N GLU A 68 -6.86 -7.96 -2.49
CA GLU A 68 -8.08 -7.28 -2.06
C GLU A 68 -7.95 -5.76 -2.10
N LYS A 69 -6.77 -5.22 -1.78
CA LYS A 69 -6.49 -3.79 -1.87
C LYS A 69 -6.42 -3.29 -3.31
N PHE A 70 -5.88 -4.09 -4.23
CA PHE A 70 -5.70 -3.72 -5.64
C PHE A 70 -6.88 -4.06 -6.54
N ARG A 71 -7.77 -4.98 -6.13
CA ARG A 71 -8.97 -5.37 -6.87
C ARG A 71 -9.77 -4.17 -7.39
N PRO A 72 -10.15 -3.17 -6.57
CA PRO A 72 -10.93 -2.05 -7.09
C PRO A 72 -10.17 -1.21 -8.11
N ASP A 73 -8.87 -0.99 -7.91
CA ASP A 73 -8.00 -0.27 -8.85
C ASP A 73 -7.89 -1.03 -10.19
N TRP A 74 -7.77 -2.36 -10.12
CA TRP A 74 -7.69 -3.23 -11.29
C TRP A 74 -9.01 -3.32 -12.07
N GLU A 75 -10.15 -3.42 -11.38
CA GLU A 75 -11.47 -3.45 -12.02
C GLU A 75 -11.74 -2.15 -12.80
N GLU A 76 -11.34 -1.02 -12.24
CA GLU A 76 -11.46 0.27 -12.92
C GLU A 76 -10.53 0.36 -14.14
N PHE A 77 -9.28 -0.10 -14.02
CA PHE A 77 -8.38 -0.26 -15.16
C PHE A 77 -8.98 -1.13 -16.25
N ARG A 78 -9.60 -2.27 -15.90
CA ARG A 78 -10.27 -3.14 -16.86
C ARG A 78 -11.42 -2.43 -17.59
N THR A 79 -12.20 -1.60 -16.89
CA THR A 79 -13.26 -0.81 -17.51
C THR A 79 -12.69 0.15 -18.56
N VAL A 80 -11.57 0.82 -18.26
CA VAL A 80 -10.89 1.67 -19.24
C VAL A 80 -10.38 0.85 -20.42
N VAL A 81 -9.71 -0.27 -20.18
CA VAL A 81 -9.22 -1.17 -21.24
C VAL A 81 -10.36 -1.64 -22.14
N GLU A 82 -11.53 -1.96 -21.59
CA GLU A 82 -12.67 -2.40 -22.39
C GLU A 82 -13.23 -1.27 -23.27
N GLN A 83 -13.27 -0.03 -22.75
CA GLN A 83 -13.65 1.14 -23.56
C GLN A 83 -12.67 1.37 -24.72
N LEU A 84 -11.38 1.14 -24.51
CA LEU A 84 -10.33 1.33 -25.52
C LEU A 84 -10.44 0.37 -26.72
N ARG A 85 -11.21 -0.71 -26.61
CA ARG A 85 -11.37 -1.71 -27.69
C ARG A 85 -12.35 -1.28 -28.78
N SER A 86 -13.15 -0.24 -28.53
CA SER A 86 -14.14 0.26 -29.48
C SER A 86 -13.95 1.75 -29.76
N PRO A 87 -14.25 2.21 -30.98
CA PRO A 87 -14.27 3.65 -31.29
C PRO A 87 -15.22 4.44 -30.38
N GLU A 88 -16.41 3.89 -30.11
CA GLU A 88 -17.44 4.50 -29.27
C GLU A 88 -16.98 4.60 -27.82
N GLY A 89 -16.33 3.55 -27.31
CA GLY A 89 -15.73 3.55 -25.97
C GLY A 89 -14.59 4.55 -25.86
N CYS A 90 -13.73 4.68 -26.87
CA CYS A 90 -12.70 5.73 -26.90
C CYS A 90 -13.33 7.14 -26.87
N GLN A 91 -14.40 7.37 -27.62
CA GLN A 91 -15.12 8.64 -27.61
C GLN A 91 -15.69 8.95 -26.22
N ALA A 92 -16.35 7.97 -25.60
CA ALA A 92 -16.90 8.12 -24.25
C ALA A 92 -15.79 8.38 -23.21
N LEU A 93 -14.67 7.67 -23.33
CA LEU A 93 -13.52 7.83 -22.45
C LEU A 93 -12.94 9.25 -22.53
N TYR A 94 -12.76 9.80 -23.73
CA TYR A 94 -12.25 11.16 -23.90
C TYR A 94 -13.23 12.21 -23.35
N ALA A 95 -14.54 12.04 -23.60
CA ALA A 95 -15.56 12.96 -23.11
C ALA A 95 -15.66 12.97 -21.57
N ALA A 96 -15.47 11.82 -20.94
CA ALA A 96 -15.52 11.69 -19.48
C ALA A 96 -14.25 12.19 -18.76
N ASN A 97 -13.13 12.32 -19.48
CA ASN A 97 -11.81 12.58 -18.90
C ASN A 97 -11.12 13.78 -19.56
N PRO A 98 -11.50 15.04 -19.20
CA PRO A 98 -10.90 16.26 -19.77
C PRO A 98 -9.38 16.35 -19.56
N ALA A 99 -8.81 15.67 -18.57
CA ALA A 99 -7.37 15.66 -18.33
C ALA A 99 -6.57 15.03 -19.48
N LEU A 100 -7.19 14.14 -20.28
CA LEU A 100 -6.56 13.55 -21.47
C LEU A 100 -6.23 14.59 -22.55
N ALA A 101 -6.86 15.78 -22.51
CA ALA A 101 -6.55 16.88 -23.40
C ALA A 101 -5.09 17.36 -23.30
N LYS A 102 -4.40 17.07 -22.19
CA LYS A 102 -2.96 17.36 -22.03
C LYS A 102 -2.08 16.57 -23.00
N THR A 103 -2.48 15.34 -23.32
CA THR A 103 -1.74 14.45 -24.23
C THR A 103 -2.31 14.52 -25.64
N TRP A 104 -3.63 14.56 -25.76
CA TRP A 104 -4.34 14.65 -27.05
C TRP A 104 -5.19 15.91 -27.08
N PRO A 105 -4.73 17.01 -27.71
CA PRO A 105 -5.40 18.32 -27.65
C PRO A 105 -6.85 18.32 -28.10
N THR A 106 -7.26 17.37 -28.93
CA THR A 106 -8.64 17.23 -29.43
C THR A 106 -9.09 15.78 -29.37
N GLN A 107 -10.40 15.59 -29.29
CA GLN A 107 -11.01 14.26 -29.38
C GLN A 107 -10.66 13.58 -30.71
N ALA A 108 -10.60 14.34 -31.81
CA ALA A 108 -10.22 13.80 -33.12
C ALA A 108 -8.79 13.23 -33.11
N ALA A 109 -7.83 13.93 -32.48
CA ALA A 109 -6.46 13.44 -32.34
C ALA A 109 -6.38 12.15 -31.49
N PHE A 110 -7.20 12.06 -30.44
CA PHE A 110 -7.30 10.84 -29.63
C PHE A 110 -7.88 9.66 -30.42
N LEU A 111 -8.98 9.89 -31.16
CA LEU A 111 -9.62 8.86 -31.98
C LEU A 111 -8.74 8.41 -33.16
N GLU A 112 -7.99 9.33 -33.75
CA GLU A 112 -7.00 8.99 -34.77
C GLU A 112 -5.91 8.09 -34.18
N ALA A 113 -5.38 8.44 -33.01
CA ALA A 113 -4.40 7.60 -32.30
C ALA A 113 -5.00 6.22 -31.97
N SER A 114 -6.21 6.19 -31.42
CA SER A 114 -6.89 4.93 -31.05
C SER A 114 -7.21 4.05 -32.24
N SER A 115 -7.47 4.62 -33.42
CA SER A 115 -7.66 3.84 -34.66
C SER A 115 -6.50 2.91 -34.99
N ARG A 116 -5.28 3.25 -34.54
CA ARG A 116 -4.05 2.48 -34.81
C ARG A 116 -3.86 1.29 -33.89
N TRP A 117 -4.50 1.28 -32.71
CA TRP A 117 -4.25 0.25 -31.70
C TRP A 117 -5.52 -0.39 -31.10
N HIS A 118 -6.72 0.18 -31.23
CA HIS A 118 -7.92 -0.35 -30.53
C HIS A 118 -8.23 -1.81 -30.86
N LYS A 119 -7.92 -2.27 -32.08
CA LYS A 119 -8.12 -3.67 -32.51
C LYS A 119 -7.09 -4.63 -31.90
N GLU A 120 -5.94 -4.09 -31.50
CA GLU A 120 -4.81 -4.83 -30.94
C GLU A 120 -4.82 -4.79 -29.40
N VAL A 121 -5.73 -4.01 -28.79
CA VAL A 121 -5.96 -4.01 -27.34
C VAL A 121 -6.75 -5.26 -26.96
N THR A 122 -6.17 -6.07 -26.09
CA THR A 122 -6.81 -7.25 -25.51
C THR A 122 -7.52 -6.89 -24.22
N SER A 123 -8.59 -7.61 -23.87
CA SER A 123 -9.25 -7.43 -22.58
C SER A 123 -8.28 -7.82 -21.46
N ALA A 124 -8.21 -6.96 -20.44
CA ALA A 124 -7.44 -7.25 -19.25
C ALA A 124 -8.07 -8.42 -18.46
N PRO A 125 -7.28 -9.43 -18.03
CA PRO A 125 -7.76 -10.62 -17.34
C PRO A 125 -8.25 -10.30 -15.93
N GLU A 126 -8.92 -11.25 -15.28
CA GLU A 126 -9.35 -11.06 -13.89
C GLU A 126 -8.13 -10.99 -12.97
N LEU A 127 -8.23 -10.22 -11.88
CA LEU A 127 -7.15 -10.14 -10.93
C LEU A 127 -7.03 -11.49 -10.21
N THR A 128 -6.01 -12.26 -10.56
CA THR A 128 -5.68 -13.53 -9.92
C THR A 128 -4.31 -13.42 -9.22
N PRO A 129 -4.04 -14.27 -8.21
CA PRO A 129 -2.71 -14.35 -7.60
C PRO A 129 -1.60 -14.60 -8.63
N ASP A 130 -1.90 -15.39 -9.66
CA ASP A 130 -0.98 -15.67 -10.77
C ASP A 130 -0.69 -14.42 -11.61
N LEU A 131 -1.68 -13.55 -11.86
CA LEU A 131 -1.47 -12.31 -12.60
C LEU A 131 -0.58 -11.33 -11.82
N MET A 132 -0.75 -11.27 -10.50
CA MET A 132 0.06 -10.42 -9.61
C MET A 132 1.53 -10.86 -9.55
N THR A 133 1.79 -12.15 -9.77
CA THR A 133 3.12 -12.76 -9.69
C THR A 133 3.79 -12.90 -11.06
N LYS A 134 3.01 -13.00 -12.14
CA LYS A 134 3.52 -13.07 -13.52
C LYS A 134 3.90 -11.69 -14.04
N HIS A 135 4.91 -11.67 -14.92
CA HIS A 135 5.36 -10.47 -15.61
C HIS A 135 4.23 -9.91 -16.51
N GLY A 136 3.95 -8.61 -16.37
CA GLY A 136 3.00 -7.89 -17.23
C GLY A 136 2.19 -6.85 -16.49
N LEU A 137 1.88 -7.09 -15.21
CA LEU A 137 1.23 -6.11 -14.34
C LEU A 137 2.26 -5.15 -13.76
N ARG A 138 1.99 -3.85 -13.84
CA ARG A 138 2.74 -2.79 -13.17
C ARG A 138 1.77 -1.88 -12.45
N ILE A 139 1.96 -1.68 -11.15
CA ILE A 139 1.17 -0.72 -10.38
C ILE A 139 2.16 0.19 -9.66
N SER A 140 2.00 1.49 -9.84
CA SER A 140 2.82 2.51 -9.21
C SER A 140 1.93 3.53 -8.49
N TYR A 141 2.30 3.87 -7.26
CA TYR A 141 1.61 4.85 -6.43
C TYR A 141 2.52 6.06 -6.25
N GLU A 142 2.13 7.20 -6.83
CA GLU A 142 2.83 8.47 -6.64
C GLU A 142 2.21 9.21 -5.44
N GLY A 143 2.51 8.71 -4.24
CA GLY A 143 1.90 9.17 -2.99
C GLY A 143 0.38 8.99 -3.01
N SER A 144 -0.36 10.05 -2.65
CA SER A 144 -1.82 10.10 -2.73
C SER A 144 -2.34 10.76 -4.01
N ARG A 145 -1.45 11.20 -4.91
CA ARG A 145 -1.80 12.08 -6.04
C ARG A 145 -2.18 11.32 -7.29
N ARG A 146 -1.49 10.22 -7.59
CA ARG A 146 -1.69 9.45 -8.82
C ARG A 146 -1.46 7.97 -8.61
N VAL A 147 -2.20 7.17 -9.36
CA VAL A 147 -2.01 5.73 -9.45
C VAL A 147 -1.86 5.36 -10.91
N SER A 148 -0.71 4.80 -11.28
CA SER A 148 -0.46 4.30 -12.62
C SER A 148 -0.57 2.79 -12.63
N ILE A 149 -1.43 2.27 -13.49
CA ILE A 149 -1.70 0.84 -13.67
C ILE A 149 -1.37 0.51 -15.12
N GLY A 150 -0.47 -0.45 -15.30
CA GLY A 150 -0.01 -0.92 -16.59
C GLY A 150 -0.21 -2.42 -16.72
N TRP A 151 -0.65 -2.86 -17.88
CA TRP A 151 -0.73 -4.27 -18.22
C TRP A 151 -0.17 -4.53 -19.61
N SER A 152 0.79 -5.44 -19.68
CA SER A 152 1.37 -5.95 -20.92
C SER A 152 0.95 -7.40 -21.11
N PRO A 153 0.05 -7.71 -22.06
CA PRO A 153 -0.25 -9.08 -22.44
C PRO A 153 0.92 -9.75 -23.16
N GLN A 154 0.87 -11.08 -23.29
CA GLN A 154 1.79 -11.82 -24.17
C GLN A 154 1.50 -11.55 -25.66
N SER A 155 0.25 -11.23 -25.99
CA SER A 155 -0.20 -10.88 -27.33
C SER A 155 -1.09 -9.62 -27.31
N GLY A 156 -0.82 -8.69 -28.21
CA GLY A 156 -1.51 -7.40 -28.29
C GLY A 156 -0.71 -6.25 -27.68
N ARG A 157 -1.38 -5.10 -27.51
CA ARG A 157 -0.77 -3.87 -27.02
C ARG A 157 -0.73 -3.80 -25.50
N ALA A 158 0.36 -3.26 -24.97
CA ALA A 158 0.45 -2.91 -23.56
C ALA A 158 -0.30 -1.61 -23.30
N VAL A 159 -1.11 -1.58 -22.24
CA VAL A 159 -1.92 -0.42 -21.87
C VAL A 159 -1.47 0.09 -20.51
N TYR A 160 -1.21 1.38 -20.42
CA TYR A 160 -0.85 2.08 -19.20
C TYR A 160 -1.84 3.21 -18.96
N VAL A 161 -2.48 3.21 -17.80
CA VAL A 161 -3.49 4.19 -17.40
C VAL A 161 -3.04 4.82 -16.09
N THR A 162 -3.06 6.14 -16.02
CA THR A 162 -2.85 6.88 -14.78
C THR A 162 -4.14 7.52 -14.33
N PHE A 163 -4.55 7.23 -13.10
CA PHE A 163 -5.71 7.81 -12.44
C PHE A 163 -5.31 8.96 -11.54
N GLU A 164 -6.21 9.93 -11.41
CA GLU A 164 -6.12 10.97 -10.39
C GLU A 164 -6.46 10.39 -9.02
N GLY A 165 -5.51 10.50 -8.09
CA GLY A 165 -5.69 10.12 -6.71
C GLY A 165 -5.68 8.61 -6.44
N VAL A 166 -5.44 8.28 -5.18
CA VAL A 166 -5.64 6.94 -4.65
C VAL A 166 -7.11 6.75 -4.27
N ARG A 167 -7.63 5.54 -4.48
CA ARG A 167 -9.00 5.20 -4.08
C ARG A 167 -9.11 5.15 -2.56
N LYS A 168 -10.15 5.78 -2.01
CA LYS A 168 -10.47 5.71 -0.58
C LYS A 168 -11.59 4.69 -0.36
N PRO A 169 -11.64 4.05 0.83
CA PRO A 169 -12.77 3.21 1.20
C PRO A 169 -14.08 4.01 1.11
N GLY A 170 -15.03 3.51 0.33
CA GLY A 170 -16.33 4.16 0.08
C GLY A 170 -16.43 4.92 -1.25
N ASP A 171 -15.34 5.07 -2.01
CA ASP A 171 -15.38 5.73 -3.32
C ASP A 171 -16.02 4.81 -4.38
N GLY A 172 -17.27 5.13 -4.75
CA GLY A 172 -18.03 4.44 -5.80
C GLY A 172 -17.94 5.08 -7.19
N ALA A 173 -17.52 6.35 -7.28
CA ALA A 173 -17.42 7.05 -8.55
C ALA A 173 -16.12 6.65 -9.31
N PRO A 174 -16.16 6.58 -10.65
CA PRO A 174 -14.96 6.41 -11.45
C PRO A 174 -14.04 7.62 -11.30
N ARG A 175 -12.75 7.36 -11.13
CA ARG A 175 -11.69 8.37 -11.08
C ARG A 175 -11.41 8.90 -12.47
N GLN A 176 -10.90 10.12 -12.49
CA GLN A 176 -10.44 10.76 -13.71
C GLN A 176 -9.17 10.08 -14.21
N VAL A 177 -9.16 9.69 -15.49
CA VAL A 177 -7.97 9.25 -16.21
C VAL A 177 -7.19 10.50 -16.62
N VAL A 178 -5.98 10.65 -16.08
CA VAL A 178 -5.12 11.82 -16.33
C VAL A 178 -4.10 11.57 -17.43
N GLU A 179 -3.74 10.32 -17.64
CA GLU A 179 -2.79 9.91 -18.67
C GLU A 179 -3.15 8.51 -19.14
N LEU A 180 -2.96 8.27 -20.43
CA LEU A 180 -3.16 7.00 -21.08
C LEU A 180 -2.02 6.83 -22.08
N ASP A 181 -1.46 5.63 -22.14
CA ASP A 181 -0.41 5.27 -23.09
C ASP A 181 -0.64 3.83 -23.56
N VAL A 182 -0.58 3.61 -24.87
CA VAL A 182 -0.79 2.30 -25.51
C VAL A 182 0.41 2.00 -26.38
N ARG A 183 1.13 0.92 -26.08
CA ARG A 183 2.40 0.54 -26.72
C ARG A 183 2.32 -0.80 -27.42
#